data_AF-A0A8H4P9T4-F1
#
_entry.id   AF-A0A8H4P9T4-F1
#
_cell.length_a   1.000
_cell.length_b   1.000
_cell.length_c   1.000
_cell.angle_alpha   90.00
_cell.angle_beta   90.00
_cell.angle_gamma   90.00
#
_symmetry.space_group_name_H-M   'P 1'
#
loop_
_entity.id
_entity.type
_entity.pdbx_description
1 polymer ?
#
loop_
_entity_poly.entity_id
_entity_poly.type
_entity_poly.pdbx_seq_one_letter_code
_entity_poly.pdbx_strand_id
1 'polypeptide(L)'
;MSTNSTIKLATRSDWISWFKALKIKSESEDLWNYIDPTNSNKPALTVTPPSPPDIMAVHRRTVAATARGTEAVSSSTQETPTAEGSRAIDDPIARDANDYAIQIQEIPNLSEKEQRTFVTMMATYESYLREYRDLKRRIAAIQNWILETVDDAIARLHLSEDETLVEWVKSLHDEFSLTRDERQQEAIRNYRDILAKPQQRQVTTCKGTRDWLTQWRVAVKEARDVDRQEGKEAGLWFTDLTVALRSTPLKSWIDAYSGSKTSNARANTLSFGVVVADIRQALAGGFVATEEAEEEAGTSPYQRNSRQGNPRKRSRQDARNRR
;
A
#
# COMPACT_ATOMS: atom_id res chain seq x y z
N MET A 1 -21.84 8.87 -2.64
CA MET A 1 -20.66 8.84 -3.52
C MET A 1 -19.44 8.97 -2.64
N SER A 2 -18.78 7.85 -2.34
CA SER A 2 -17.56 7.86 -1.54
C SER A 2 -16.42 8.30 -2.46
N THR A 3 -15.91 9.51 -2.26
CA THR A 3 -14.66 9.94 -2.88
C THR A 3 -13.57 9.03 -2.34
N ASN A 4 -13.07 8.10 -3.17
CA ASN A 4 -11.79 7.46 -2.89
C ASN A 4 -10.76 8.60 -2.93
N SER A 5 -10.43 9.14 -1.77
CA SER A 5 -9.42 10.19 -1.66
C SER A 5 -8.09 9.59 -2.11
N THR A 6 -7.69 9.89 -3.34
CA THR A 6 -6.36 9.57 -3.85
C THR A 6 -5.34 10.23 -2.92
N ILE A 7 -4.47 9.43 -2.30
CA ILE A 7 -3.41 9.93 -1.42
C ILE A 7 -2.47 10.75 -2.29
N LYS A 8 -2.29 12.03 -1.97
CA LYS A 8 -1.41 12.94 -2.71
C LYS A 8 -0.20 13.33 -1.88
N LEU A 9 0.94 13.55 -2.53
CA LEU A 9 2.13 14.14 -1.94
C LEU A 9 2.20 15.61 -2.36
N ALA A 10 1.78 16.51 -1.47
CA ALA A 10 1.90 17.96 -1.67
C ALA A 10 2.82 18.61 -0.63
N THR A 11 2.94 17.99 0.55
CA THR A 11 3.72 18.49 1.67
C THR A 11 4.47 17.37 2.37
N ARG A 12 5.44 17.73 3.23
CA ARG A 12 6.18 16.77 4.07
C ARG A 12 5.29 15.94 4.98
N SER A 13 4.18 16.49 5.48
CA SER A 13 3.24 15.73 6.32
C SER A 13 2.51 14.61 5.55
N ASP A 14 2.43 14.70 4.22
CA ASP A 14 1.79 13.68 3.39
C ASP A 14 2.71 12.48 3.14
N TRP A 15 4.02 12.67 3.32
CA TRP A 15 5.07 11.69 2.99
C TRP A 15 4.80 10.32 3.60
N ILE A 16 4.44 10.24 4.88
CA ILE A 16 4.26 8.97 5.58
C ILE A 16 3.12 8.15 4.94
N SER A 17 2.00 8.82 4.65
CA SER A 17 0.83 8.16 4.04
C SER A 17 1.09 7.81 2.58
N TRP A 18 1.72 8.71 1.83
CA TRP A 18 2.04 8.53 0.43
C TRP A 18 3.10 7.44 0.20
N PHE A 19 4.20 7.46 0.96
CA PHE A 19 5.28 6.47 0.86
C PHE A 19 4.78 5.07 1.20
N LYS A 20 3.87 4.94 2.18
CA LYS A 20 3.20 3.66 2.47
C LYS A 20 2.35 3.18 1.30
N ALA A 21 1.62 4.08 0.64
CA ALA A 21 0.83 3.74 -0.54
C ALA A 21 1.72 3.34 -1.72
N LEU A 22 2.83 4.06 -1.95
CA LEU A 22 3.85 3.73 -2.93
C LEU A 22 4.39 2.32 -2.68
N LYS A 23 4.77 2.00 -1.44
CA LYS A 23 5.27 0.69 -1.07
C LYS A 23 4.27 -0.42 -1.39
N ILE A 24 3.02 -0.30 -0.95
CA ILE A 24 1.98 -1.30 -1.22
C ILE A 24 1.77 -1.50 -2.72
N LYS A 25 1.72 -0.40 -3.48
CA LYS A 25 1.53 -0.48 -4.94
C LYS A 25 2.73 -1.13 -5.63
N SER A 26 3.94 -0.80 -5.19
CA SER A 26 5.17 -1.36 -5.74
C SER A 26 5.36 -2.82 -5.36
N GLU A 27 4.89 -3.26 -4.19
CA GLU A 27 4.81 -4.68 -3.81
C GLU A 27 3.80 -5.42 -4.69
N SER A 28 2.65 -4.82 -5.03
CA SER A 28 1.68 -5.46 -5.93
C SER A 28 2.16 -5.64 -7.37
N GLU A 29 3.16 -4.86 -7.79
CA GLU A 29 3.80 -4.96 -9.11
C GLU A 29 5.14 -5.75 -9.05
N ASP A 30 5.51 -6.33 -7.90
CA ASP A 30 6.80 -6.99 -7.63
C ASP A 30 8.05 -6.10 -7.84
N LEU A 31 7.91 -4.78 -7.74
CA LEU A 31 8.99 -3.82 -7.98
C LEU A 31 9.66 -3.31 -6.71
N TRP A 32 9.05 -3.48 -5.53
CA TRP A 32 9.55 -2.86 -4.29
C TRP A 32 11.01 -3.19 -3.99
N ASN A 33 11.42 -4.46 -4.16
CA ASN A 33 12.78 -4.90 -3.87
C ASN A 33 13.86 -4.18 -4.69
N TYR A 34 13.49 -3.62 -5.85
CA TYR A 34 14.40 -2.91 -6.75
C TYR A 34 14.42 -1.40 -6.51
N ILE A 35 13.32 -0.83 -6.00
CA ILE A 35 13.14 0.61 -5.89
C ILE A 35 13.19 1.12 -4.44
N ASP A 36 13.21 0.23 -3.44
CA ASP A 36 13.28 0.60 -2.03
C ASP A 36 14.46 1.54 -1.77
N PRO A 37 14.21 2.80 -1.36
CA PRO A 37 15.27 3.78 -1.11
C PRO A 37 16.04 3.49 0.18
N THR A 38 15.49 2.65 1.08
CA THR A 38 16.10 2.32 2.37
C THR A 38 17.05 1.12 2.29
N ASN A 39 16.98 0.35 1.21
CA ASN A 39 17.84 -0.81 1.01
C ASN A 39 19.05 -0.46 0.13
N SER A 40 20.23 -0.42 0.75
CA SER A 40 21.49 -0.17 0.05
C SER A 40 21.94 -1.32 -0.86
N ASN A 41 21.47 -2.56 -0.60
CA ASN A 41 21.85 -3.77 -1.33
C ASN A 41 20.73 -4.23 -2.28
N LYS A 42 20.19 -3.30 -3.06
CA LYS A 42 19.10 -3.60 -4.01
C LYS A 42 19.62 -4.20 -5.32
N PRO A 43 18.95 -5.21 -5.89
CA PRO A 43 19.26 -5.70 -7.23
C PRO A 43 19.04 -4.59 -8.26
N ALA A 44 19.85 -4.61 -9.32
CA ALA A 44 19.71 -3.65 -10.42
C ALA A 44 18.38 -3.89 -11.16
N LEU A 45 17.61 -2.82 -11.37
CA LEU A 45 16.43 -2.85 -12.23
C LEU A 45 16.88 -2.71 -13.69
N THR A 46 17.30 -3.82 -14.30
CA THR A 46 17.80 -3.82 -15.67
C THR A 46 16.63 -3.91 -16.66
N VAL A 47 16.37 -2.82 -17.38
CA VAL A 47 15.35 -2.75 -18.44
C VAL A 47 16.02 -2.79 -19.80
N THR A 48 16.80 -3.84 -20.06
CA THR A 48 17.48 -4.02 -21.36
C THR A 48 16.64 -4.94 -22.24
N PRO A 49 16.37 -4.56 -23.50
CA PRO A 49 15.67 -5.47 -24.42
C PRO A 49 16.52 -6.74 -24.63
N PRO A 50 15.90 -7.92 -24.63
CA PRO A 50 16.63 -9.14 -24.97
C PRO A 50 17.06 -9.08 -26.43
N SER A 51 18.25 -9.61 -26.72
CA SER A 51 18.75 -9.71 -28.09
C SER A 51 18.19 -10.95 -28.79
N PRO A 52 17.80 -10.85 -30.07
CA PRO A 52 17.34 -12.00 -30.83
C PRO A 52 18.44 -13.06 -30.98
N PRO A 53 18.08 -14.34 -31.09
CA PRO A 53 19.05 -15.40 -31.26
C PRO A 53 19.69 -15.35 -32.66
N ASP A 54 21.02 -15.28 -32.71
CA ASP A 54 21.80 -15.30 -33.95
C ASP A 54 21.80 -16.71 -34.58
N ILE A 55 21.21 -16.82 -35.77
CA ILE A 55 21.11 -18.08 -36.54
C ILE A 55 22.50 -18.56 -36.97
N MET A 56 23.40 -17.65 -37.35
CA MET A 56 24.76 -17.96 -37.77
C MET A 56 25.64 -18.40 -36.60
N ALA A 57 25.34 -17.98 -35.37
CA ALA A 57 25.99 -18.51 -34.17
C ALA A 57 25.61 -19.97 -33.91
N VAL A 58 24.36 -20.38 -34.18
CA VAL A 58 23.91 -21.78 -34.04
C VAL A 58 24.63 -22.67 -35.06
N HIS A 59 24.73 -22.21 -36.30
CA HIS A 59 25.44 -22.94 -37.35
C HIS A 59 26.94 -23.08 -37.05
N ARG A 60 27.62 -21.97 -36.70
CA ARG A 60 29.04 -22.00 -36.29
C ARG A 60 29.30 -22.90 -35.08
N ARG A 61 28.40 -22.91 -34.10
CA ARG A 61 28.52 -23.75 -32.89
C ARG A 61 28.35 -25.22 -33.21
N THR A 62 27.48 -25.56 -34.16
CA THR A 62 27.27 -26.94 -34.60
C THR A 62 28.44 -27.42 -35.45
N VAL A 63 28.92 -26.62 -36.40
CA VAL A 63 30.12 -26.92 -37.20
C VAL A 63 31.36 -27.07 -36.32
N ALA A 64 31.55 -26.21 -35.32
CA ALA A 64 32.66 -26.32 -34.37
C ALA A 64 32.56 -27.51 -33.41
N ALA A 65 31.34 -27.99 -33.11
CA ALA A 65 31.12 -29.20 -32.32
C ALA A 65 31.36 -30.47 -33.14
N THR A 66 30.96 -30.48 -34.41
CA THR A 66 31.26 -31.57 -35.36
C THR A 66 32.74 -31.63 -35.72
N ALA A 67 33.40 -30.47 -35.88
CA ALA A 67 34.84 -30.36 -36.10
C ALA A 67 35.66 -30.79 -34.88
N ARG A 68 35.12 -30.72 -33.65
CA ARG A 68 35.77 -31.28 -32.44
C ARG A 68 35.59 -32.79 -32.28
N GLY A 69 34.67 -33.41 -33.01
CA GLY A 69 34.51 -34.88 -33.08
C GLY A 69 35.50 -35.58 -34.01
N THR A 70 36.34 -34.81 -34.72
CA THR A 70 37.37 -35.31 -35.63
C THR A 70 38.65 -34.55 -35.28
N GLU A 71 39.70 -35.25 -34.84
CA GLU A 71 40.83 -34.69 -34.09
C GLU A 71 41.58 -33.48 -34.74
N ALA A 72 41.89 -32.53 -33.86
CA ALA A 72 43.15 -31.77 -33.70
C ALA A 72 43.62 -30.65 -34.67
N VAL A 73 44.27 -29.66 -34.02
CA VAL A 73 45.34 -28.73 -34.45
C VAL A 73 44.96 -27.27 -34.82
N SER A 74 45.31 -26.38 -33.87
CA SER A 74 45.87 -25.01 -33.97
C SER A 74 45.20 -23.91 -34.83
N SER A 75 44.87 -22.76 -34.23
CA SER A 75 45.83 -21.65 -33.99
C SER A 75 45.10 -20.31 -33.74
N SER A 76 45.71 -19.51 -32.89
CA SER A 76 45.37 -18.16 -32.45
C SER A 76 45.27 -17.14 -33.59
N THR A 77 44.28 -16.23 -33.54
CA THR A 77 44.50 -14.81 -33.88
C THR A 77 43.48 -13.90 -33.19
N GLN A 78 44.00 -12.84 -32.57
CA GLN A 78 43.30 -11.81 -31.80
C GLN A 78 42.49 -10.82 -32.64
N GLU A 79 41.55 -10.20 -31.94
CA GLU A 79 40.56 -9.19 -32.32
C GLU A 79 41.16 -7.85 -32.79
N THR A 80 40.42 -7.14 -33.64
CA THR A 80 40.27 -5.67 -33.54
C THR A 80 39.01 -5.23 -34.32
N PRO A 81 38.05 -4.54 -33.69
CA PRO A 81 37.12 -3.68 -34.43
C PRO A 81 37.28 -2.22 -33.99
N THR A 82 37.68 -1.38 -34.95
CA THR A 82 37.61 0.08 -34.86
C THR A 82 36.17 0.50 -35.19
N ALA A 83 35.50 1.18 -34.25
CA ALA A 83 34.16 1.75 -34.45
C ALA A 83 34.24 3.28 -34.43
N GLU A 84 34.01 3.91 -35.58
CA GLU A 84 33.62 5.32 -35.72
C GLU A 84 32.31 5.35 -36.53
N GLY A 85 31.28 6.02 -36.00
CA GLY A 85 30.00 6.16 -36.72
C GLY A 85 28.82 6.66 -35.88
N SER A 86 28.82 7.97 -35.62
CA SER A 86 27.69 8.90 -35.48
C SER A 86 26.29 8.43 -35.01
N ARG A 87 25.85 9.09 -33.92
CA ARG A 87 24.49 9.13 -33.35
C ARG A 87 23.40 9.45 -34.38
N ALA A 88 22.37 8.59 -34.43
CA ALA A 88 20.98 8.95 -34.66
C ALA A 88 20.12 8.13 -33.69
N ILE A 89 19.18 8.78 -33.02
CA ILE A 89 18.22 8.16 -32.09
C ILE A 89 17.21 7.40 -32.96
N ASP A 90 17.51 6.14 -33.27
CA ASP A 90 16.58 5.19 -33.88
C ASP A 90 16.14 4.19 -32.81
N ASP A 91 14.84 3.92 -32.76
CA ASP A 91 14.25 2.90 -31.89
C ASP A 91 14.92 1.54 -32.17
N PRO A 92 15.68 0.97 -31.21
CA PRO A 92 16.55 -0.19 -31.47
C PRO A 92 15.77 -1.46 -31.88
N ILE A 93 14.46 -1.50 -31.63
CA ILE A 93 13.59 -2.61 -32.00
C ILE A 93 13.39 -2.67 -33.53
N ALA A 94 13.38 -1.53 -34.23
CA ALA A 94 13.07 -1.47 -35.66
C ALA A 94 14.24 -1.91 -36.55
N ARG A 95 15.48 -1.61 -36.15
CA ARG A 95 16.70 -2.04 -36.87
C ARG A 95 16.94 -3.55 -36.72
N ASP A 96 16.74 -4.09 -35.51
CA ASP A 96 16.98 -5.50 -35.20
C ASP A 96 15.97 -6.44 -35.89
N ALA A 97 14.74 -5.97 -36.11
CA ALA A 97 13.71 -6.71 -36.83
C ALA A 97 14.07 -6.98 -38.31
N ASN A 98 14.80 -6.08 -38.96
CA ASN A 98 15.19 -6.21 -40.37
C ASN A 98 16.33 -7.22 -40.57
N ASP A 99 17.34 -7.19 -39.69
CA ASP A 99 18.44 -8.17 -39.70
C ASP A 99 17.95 -9.57 -39.32
N TYR A 100 16.99 -9.66 -38.39
CA TYR A 100 16.35 -10.91 -38.03
C TYR A 100 15.51 -11.51 -39.18
N ALA A 101 14.78 -10.67 -39.93
CA ALA A 101 14.01 -11.12 -41.09
C ALA A 101 14.88 -11.69 -42.22
N ILE A 102 16.11 -11.18 -42.37
CA ILE A 102 17.11 -11.71 -43.31
C ILE A 102 17.62 -13.06 -42.83
N GLN A 103 17.93 -13.20 -41.54
CA GLN A 103 18.41 -14.47 -40.97
C GLN A 103 17.38 -15.59 -41.07
N ILE A 104 16.07 -15.31 -40.87
CA ILE A 104 14.99 -16.31 -40.98
C ILE A 104 14.98 -17.02 -42.35
N GLN A 105 15.42 -16.36 -43.42
CA GLN A 105 15.48 -16.98 -44.75
C GLN A 105 16.53 -18.10 -44.86
N GLU A 106 17.47 -18.18 -43.91
CA GLU A 106 18.53 -19.20 -43.88
C GLU A 106 18.15 -20.44 -43.06
N ILE A 107 17.02 -20.40 -42.32
CA ILE A 107 16.53 -21.51 -41.49
C ILE A 107 16.33 -22.82 -42.29
N PRO A 108 15.77 -22.81 -43.52
CA PRO A 108 15.58 -24.04 -44.30
C PRO A 108 16.89 -24.71 -44.71
N ASN A 109 18.02 -23.99 -44.70
CA ASN A 109 19.34 -24.51 -45.07
C ASN A 109 20.06 -25.19 -43.88
N LEU A 110 19.47 -25.16 -42.68
CA LEU A 110 20.02 -25.76 -41.47
C LEU A 110 19.67 -27.25 -41.37
N SER A 111 20.52 -28.04 -40.72
CA SER A 111 20.21 -29.43 -40.37
C SER A 111 19.04 -29.52 -39.38
N GLU A 112 18.36 -30.67 -39.33
CA GLU A 112 17.21 -30.89 -38.43
C GLU A 112 17.55 -30.64 -36.94
N LYS A 113 18.79 -30.94 -36.54
CA LYS A 113 19.30 -30.68 -35.18
C LYS A 113 19.50 -29.18 -34.91
N GLU A 114 20.00 -28.42 -35.89
CA GLU A 114 20.16 -26.98 -35.81
C GLU A 114 18.81 -26.26 -35.79
N GLN A 115 17.86 -26.71 -36.61
CA GLN A 115 16.48 -26.18 -36.61
C GLN A 115 15.81 -26.36 -35.25
N ARG A 116 15.91 -27.56 -34.63
CA ARG A 116 15.36 -27.80 -33.28
C ARG A 116 16.01 -26.93 -32.20
N THR A 117 17.33 -26.73 -32.29
CA THR A 117 18.08 -25.87 -31.38
C THR A 117 17.66 -24.41 -31.51
N PHE A 118 17.50 -23.95 -32.76
CA PHE A 118 17.03 -22.60 -33.06
C PHE A 118 15.60 -22.36 -32.58
N VAL A 119 14.67 -23.29 -32.82
CA VAL A 119 13.29 -23.22 -32.31
C VAL A 119 13.26 -23.10 -30.79
N THR A 120 14.13 -23.84 -30.08
CA THR A 120 14.24 -23.75 -28.62
C THR A 120 14.78 -22.38 -28.20
N MET A 121 15.82 -21.87 -28.86
CA MET A 121 16.36 -20.54 -28.58
C MET A 121 15.34 -19.43 -28.86
N MET A 122 14.52 -19.58 -29.89
CA MET A 122 13.43 -18.66 -30.21
C MET A 122 12.37 -18.64 -29.12
N ALA A 123 11.94 -19.81 -28.66
CA ALA A 123 10.97 -19.92 -27.57
C ALA A 123 11.48 -19.24 -26.28
N THR A 124 12.76 -19.41 -25.95
CA THR A 124 13.40 -18.72 -24.82
C THR A 124 13.51 -17.21 -25.04
N TYR A 125 13.83 -16.76 -26.26
CA TYR A 125 13.84 -15.34 -26.60
C TYR A 125 12.45 -14.71 -26.44
N GLU A 126 11.41 -15.35 -26.95
CA GLU A 126 10.03 -14.89 -26.81
C GLU A 126 9.57 -14.81 -25.35
N SER A 127 10.01 -15.74 -24.49
CA SER A 127 9.74 -15.65 -23.05
C SER A 127 10.44 -14.45 -22.42
N TYR A 128 11.72 -14.21 -22.73
CA TYR A 128 12.44 -13.03 -22.23
C TYR A 128 11.83 -11.71 -22.75
N LEU A 129 11.37 -11.69 -24.00
CA LEU A 129 10.73 -10.52 -24.58
C LEU A 129 9.39 -10.22 -23.92
N ARG A 130 8.64 -11.26 -23.53
CA ARG A 130 7.41 -11.13 -22.73
C ARG A 130 7.72 -10.57 -21.35
N GLU A 131 8.69 -11.13 -20.64
CA GLU A 131 9.13 -10.66 -19.32
C GLU A 131 9.59 -9.20 -19.37
N TYR A 132 10.37 -8.83 -20.40
CA TYR A 132 10.81 -7.45 -20.63
C TYR A 132 9.62 -6.48 -20.82
N ARG A 133 8.65 -6.84 -21.66
CA ARG A 133 7.45 -6.01 -21.89
C ARG A 133 6.60 -5.88 -20.63
N ASP A 134 6.45 -6.97 -19.88
CA ASP A 134 5.72 -6.97 -18.62
C ASP A 134 6.43 -6.11 -17.57
N LEU A 135 7.76 -6.20 -17.46
CA LEU A 135 8.57 -5.33 -16.60
C LEU A 135 8.38 -3.85 -16.96
N LYS A 136 8.48 -3.50 -18.25
CA LYS A 136 8.26 -2.12 -18.73
C LYS A 136 6.86 -1.63 -18.39
N ARG A 137 5.84 -2.49 -18.50
CA ARG A 137 4.45 -2.16 -18.13
C ARG A 137 4.32 -1.87 -16.63
N ARG A 138 4.90 -2.72 -15.78
CA ARG A 138 4.88 -2.57 -14.31
C ARG A 138 5.57 -1.26 -13.89
N ILE A 139 6.73 -0.97 -14.48
CA ILE A 139 7.47 0.28 -14.22
C ILE A 139 6.62 1.49 -14.61
N ALA A 140 6.04 1.50 -15.81
CA ALA A 140 5.18 2.58 -16.27
C ALA A 140 3.93 2.75 -15.36
N ALA A 141 3.36 1.66 -14.83
CA ALA A 141 2.24 1.72 -13.92
C ALA A 141 2.57 2.44 -12.60
N ILE A 142 3.78 2.24 -12.06
CA ILE A 142 4.26 2.97 -10.88
C ILE A 142 4.62 4.41 -11.23
N GLN A 143 5.33 4.66 -12.33
CA GLN A 143 5.69 6.01 -12.77
C GLN A 143 4.45 6.89 -12.99
N ASN A 144 3.45 6.39 -13.72
CA ASN A 144 2.19 7.11 -13.94
C ASN A 144 1.47 7.40 -12.62
N TRP A 145 1.48 6.45 -11.69
CA TRP A 145 0.87 6.67 -10.38
C TRP A 145 1.60 7.73 -9.56
N ILE A 146 2.93 7.77 -9.61
CA ILE A 146 3.72 8.82 -8.95
C ILE A 146 3.35 10.17 -9.58
N LEU A 147 3.33 10.28 -10.90
CA LEU A 147 2.96 11.52 -11.60
C LEU A 147 1.52 11.98 -11.29
N GLU A 148 0.57 11.06 -11.09
CA GLU A 148 -0.81 11.38 -10.73
C GLU A 148 -0.99 11.82 -9.26
N THR A 149 -0.06 11.41 -8.38
CA THR A 149 -0.21 11.56 -6.92
C THR A 149 0.74 12.59 -6.32
N VAL A 150 1.83 12.94 -6.99
CA VAL A 150 2.75 14.00 -6.59
C VAL A 150 2.25 15.35 -7.13
N ASP A 151 2.35 16.40 -6.33
CA ASP A 151 2.00 17.76 -6.76
C ASP A 151 2.93 18.26 -7.88
N ASP A 152 2.38 19.01 -8.84
CA ASP A 152 3.11 19.52 -10.01
C ASP A 152 4.40 20.27 -9.66
N ALA A 153 4.43 20.98 -8.53
CA ALA A 153 5.63 21.71 -8.11
C ALA A 153 6.76 20.75 -7.70
N ILE A 154 6.42 19.68 -6.99
CA ILE A 154 7.36 18.64 -6.57
C ILE A 154 7.79 17.80 -7.78
N ALA A 155 6.83 17.46 -8.65
CA ALA A 155 7.09 16.70 -9.87
C ALA A 155 8.14 17.37 -10.75
N ARG A 156 8.05 18.69 -10.95
CA ARG A 156 9.03 19.46 -11.73
C ARG A 156 10.44 19.47 -11.14
N LEU A 157 10.61 19.26 -9.84
CA LEU A 157 11.89 19.32 -9.16
C LEU A 157 12.55 17.94 -9.03
N HIS A 158 11.75 16.88 -8.85
CA HIS A 158 12.24 15.54 -8.51
C HIS A 158 12.03 14.47 -9.58
N LEU A 159 11.19 14.73 -10.59
CA LEU A 159 10.82 13.74 -11.61
C LEU A 159 11.33 14.21 -12.98
N SER A 160 12.50 13.75 -13.37
CA SER A 160 13.08 14.01 -14.69
C SER A 160 12.77 12.88 -15.67
N GLU A 161 12.54 13.20 -16.95
CA GLU A 161 12.26 12.18 -17.99
C GLU A 161 13.44 11.22 -18.23
N ASP A 162 14.67 11.69 -18.01
CA ASP A 162 15.89 10.90 -18.20
C ASP A 162 16.23 10.00 -17.00
N GLU A 163 15.55 10.18 -15.87
CA GLU A 163 15.81 9.44 -14.64
C GLU A 163 14.97 8.16 -14.54
N THR A 164 15.58 7.16 -13.92
CA THR A 164 14.93 5.89 -13.63
C THR A 164 13.92 6.02 -12.48
N LEU A 165 12.95 5.11 -12.42
CA LEU A 165 12.02 5.02 -11.30
C LEU A 165 12.74 4.92 -9.93
N VAL A 166 13.91 4.29 -9.90
CA VAL A 166 14.74 4.16 -8.69
C VAL A 166 15.24 5.53 -8.22
N GLU A 167 15.66 6.38 -9.16
CA GLU A 167 16.15 7.74 -8.89
C GLU A 167 15.01 8.65 -8.46
N TRP A 168 13.85 8.57 -9.11
CA TRP A 168 12.64 9.32 -8.69
C TRP A 168 12.28 9.04 -7.23
N VAL A 169 12.17 7.76 -6.86
CA VAL A 169 11.80 7.34 -5.50
C VAL A 169 12.88 7.76 -4.49
N LYS A 170 14.15 7.66 -4.86
CA LYS A 170 15.26 8.11 -4.00
C LYS A 170 15.25 9.62 -3.79
N SER A 171 15.06 10.40 -4.85
CA SER A 171 15.03 11.87 -4.80
C SER A 171 13.89 12.36 -3.90
N LEU A 172 12.69 11.79 -4.05
CA LEU A 172 11.56 12.07 -3.17
C LEU A 172 11.85 11.62 -1.71
N HIS A 173 12.48 10.46 -1.53
CA HIS A 173 12.86 10.02 -0.20
C HIS A 173 13.87 10.96 0.46
N ASP A 174 14.88 11.43 -0.25
CA ASP A 174 15.92 12.28 0.32
C ASP A 174 15.39 13.66 0.74
N GLU A 175 14.38 14.21 0.05
CA GLU A 175 13.78 15.50 0.42
C GLU A 175 12.70 15.39 1.50
N PHE A 176 11.84 14.37 1.41
CA PHE A 176 10.64 14.25 2.25
C PHE A 176 10.79 13.27 3.40
N SER A 177 11.81 12.42 3.42
CA SER A 177 12.02 11.51 4.54
C SER A 177 12.32 12.32 5.80
N LEU A 178 11.45 12.14 6.79
CA LEU A 178 11.71 12.60 8.13
C LEU A 178 12.72 11.66 8.76
N THR A 179 13.68 12.22 9.50
CA THR A 179 14.49 11.41 10.40
C THR A 179 13.60 10.66 11.38
N ARG A 180 14.09 9.55 11.94
CA ARG A 180 13.34 8.76 12.93
C ARG A 180 12.81 9.63 14.08
N ASP A 181 13.62 10.60 14.51
CA ASP A 181 13.27 11.51 15.61
C ASP A 181 12.21 12.54 15.20
N GLU A 182 12.32 13.13 14.00
CA GLU A 182 11.30 14.04 13.47
C GLU A 182 9.97 13.32 13.27
N ARG A 183 10.00 12.10 12.72
CA ARG A 183 8.81 11.25 12.57
C ARG A 183 8.17 10.96 13.91
N GLN A 184 8.98 10.69 14.93
CA GLN A 184 8.49 10.46 16.28
C GLN A 184 7.86 11.73 16.86
N GLN A 185 8.48 12.90 16.68
CA GLN A 185 7.94 14.18 17.16
C GLN A 185 6.64 14.57 16.45
N GLU A 186 6.55 14.36 15.13
CA GLU A 186 5.35 14.65 14.37
C GLU A 186 4.20 13.74 14.76
N ALA A 187 4.44 12.44 14.93
CA ALA A 187 3.43 11.50 15.43
C ALA A 187 2.91 11.90 16.83
N ILE A 188 3.77 12.39 17.73
CA ILE A 188 3.35 12.91 19.04
C ILE A 188 2.48 14.15 18.88
N ARG A 189 2.90 15.11 18.06
CA ARG A 189 2.15 16.35 17.83
C ARG A 189 0.77 16.02 17.26
N ASN A 190 0.72 15.19 16.22
CA ASN A 190 -0.52 14.73 15.61
C ASN A 190 -1.43 14.00 16.61
N TYR A 191 -0.88 13.10 17.42
CA TYR A 191 -1.64 12.40 18.46
C TYR A 191 -2.24 13.37 19.48
N ARG A 192 -1.44 14.30 20.02
CA ARG A 192 -1.90 15.30 21.00
C ARG A 192 -2.90 16.29 20.41
N ASP A 193 -2.65 16.76 19.20
CA ASP A 193 -3.56 17.68 18.50
C ASP A 193 -4.91 17.01 18.25
N ILE A 194 -4.91 15.73 17.84
CA ILE A 194 -6.15 14.97 17.65
C ILE A 194 -6.87 14.73 18.98
N LEU A 195 -6.16 14.45 20.07
CA LEU A 195 -6.75 14.34 21.41
C LEU A 195 -7.37 15.65 21.90
N ALA A 196 -6.79 16.80 21.54
CA ALA A 196 -7.29 18.10 21.93
C ALA A 196 -8.51 18.56 21.10
N LYS A 197 -8.72 18.01 19.89
CA LYS A 197 -9.83 18.40 18.98
C LYS A 197 -11.23 18.39 19.62
N PRO A 198 -11.65 17.36 20.39
CA PRO A 198 -12.97 17.34 21.02
C PRO A 198 -13.19 18.49 21.99
N GLN A 199 -12.14 18.85 22.73
CA GLN A 199 -12.16 19.96 23.68
C GLN A 199 -12.16 21.32 22.96
N GLN A 200 -11.29 21.49 21.96
CA GLN A 200 -11.10 22.77 21.28
C GLN A 200 -12.24 23.11 20.31
N ARG A 201 -12.75 22.13 19.57
CA ARG A 201 -13.79 22.34 18.55
C ARG A 201 -15.21 22.07 19.05
N GLN A 202 -15.35 21.71 20.34
CA GLN A 202 -16.62 21.30 20.96
C GLN A 202 -17.38 20.33 20.07
N VAL A 203 -16.89 19.09 19.98
CA VAL A 203 -17.56 18.06 19.19
C VAL A 203 -18.88 17.70 19.87
N THR A 204 -19.97 18.31 19.44
CA THR A 204 -21.31 18.24 20.06
C THR A 204 -22.24 17.22 19.40
N THR A 205 -21.83 16.59 18.31
CA THR A 205 -22.67 15.65 17.54
C THR A 205 -22.07 14.25 17.54
N CYS A 206 -22.94 13.23 17.58
CA CYS A 206 -22.50 11.82 17.49
C CYS A 206 -21.76 11.52 16.18
N LYS A 207 -22.11 12.20 15.07
CA LYS A 207 -21.39 12.11 13.81
C LYS A 207 -19.97 12.66 13.96
N GLY A 208 -19.82 13.86 14.52
CA GLY A 208 -18.51 14.45 14.78
C GLY A 208 -17.64 13.60 15.71
N THR A 209 -18.24 12.97 16.73
CA THR A 209 -17.52 12.04 17.62
C THR A 209 -17.05 10.80 16.86
N ARG A 210 -17.83 10.28 15.92
CA ARG A 210 -17.45 9.14 15.08
C ARG A 210 -16.30 9.48 14.11
N ASP A 211 -16.36 10.66 13.50
CA ASP A 211 -15.31 11.16 12.59
C ASP A 211 -14.01 11.40 13.36
N TRP A 212 -14.10 12.01 14.55
CA TRP A 212 -12.97 12.17 15.46
C TRP A 212 -12.39 10.82 15.91
N LEU A 213 -13.22 9.85 16.31
CA LEU A 213 -12.77 8.52 16.74
C LEU A 213 -11.98 7.80 15.63
N THR A 214 -12.36 8.04 14.38
CA THR A 214 -11.64 7.51 13.21
C THR A 214 -10.26 8.16 13.08
N GLN A 215 -10.16 9.48 13.23
CA GLN A 215 -8.88 10.21 13.21
C GLN A 215 -7.98 9.77 14.38
N TRP A 216 -8.53 9.67 15.58
CA TRP A 216 -7.79 9.23 16.77
C TRP A 216 -7.24 7.80 16.61
N ARG A 217 -8.01 6.88 16.02
CA ARG A 217 -7.51 5.53 15.72
C ARG A 217 -6.29 5.54 14.81
N VAL A 218 -6.31 6.37 13.76
CA VAL A 218 -5.18 6.48 12.84
C VAL A 218 -3.95 7.00 13.61
N ALA A 219 -4.13 8.01 14.46
CA ALA A 219 -3.05 8.57 15.28
C ALA A 219 -2.47 7.57 16.29
N VAL A 220 -3.31 6.77 16.97
CA VAL A 220 -2.84 5.72 17.90
C VAL A 220 -2.04 4.65 17.16
N LYS A 221 -2.50 4.24 15.97
CA LYS A 221 -1.79 3.29 15.14
C LYS A 221 -0.42 3.83 14.73
N GLU A 222 -0.37 5.09 14.31
CA GLU A 222 0.89 5.75 13.96
C GLU A 222 1.83 5.88 15.16
N ALA A 223 1.32 6.26 16.33
CA ALA A 223 2.08 6.30 17.58
C ALA A 223 2.66 4.91 17.94
N ARG A 224 1.88 3.85 17.74
CA ARG A 224 2.32 2.47 17.94
C ARG A 224 3.41 2.07 16.94
N ASP A 225 3.27 2.46 15.68
CA ASP A 225 4.23 2.18 14.61
C ASP A 225 5.59 2.89 14.86
N VAL A 226 5.62 4.00 15.61
CA VAL A 226 6.86 4.68 16.06
C VAL A 226 7.32 4.28 17.48
N ASP A 227 6.88 3.11 17.96
CA ASP A 227 7.26 2.52 19.25
C ASP A 227 6.91 3.34 20.51
N ARG A 228 5.89 4.19 20.48
CA ARG A 228 5.45 4.94 21.67
C ARG A 228 4.68 4.08 22.66
N GLN A 229 4.95 4.27 23.95
CA GLN A 229 4.22 3.64 25.05
C GLN A 229 2.77 4.10 25.07
N GLU A 230 2.50 5.35 24.73
CA GLU A 230 1.16 5.93 24.69
C GLU A 230 0.25 5.20 23.68
N GLY A 231 0.78 4.69 22.57
CA GLY A 231 0.02 3.88 21.61
C GLY A 231 -0.03 2.37 21.93
N LYS A 232 0.77 1.90 22.89
CA LYS A 232 0.92 0.47 23.23
C LYS A 232 0.26 0.10 24.57
N GLU A 233 0.40 0.97 25.56
CA GLU A 233 -0.03 0.73 26.94
C GLU A 233 -1.46 1.22 27.14
N ALA A 234 -2.35 0.29 27.46
CA ALA A 234 -3.75 0.60 27.74
C ALA A 234 -3.93 1.58 28.88
N GLY A 235 -3.04 1.59 29.88
CA GLY A 235 -3.08 2.56 30.96
C GLY A 235 -2.97 4.01 30.48
N LEU A 236 -2.18 4.25 29.43
CA LEU A 236 -1.89 5.58 28.91
C LEU A 236 -2.98 6.04 27.92
N TRP A 237 -3.19 5.31 26.81
CA TRP A 237 -4.17 5.76 25.80
C TRP A 237 -5.62 5.74 26.33
N PHE A 238 -5.97 4.86 27.27
CA PHE A 238 -7.34 4.82 27.81
C PHE A 238 -7.63 6.03 28.69
N THR A 239 -6.63 6.51 29.43
CA THR A 239 -6.74 7.72 30.25
C THR A 239 -6.93 8.95 29.34
N ASP A 240 -6.10 9.08 28.31
CA ASP A 240 -6.22 10.15 27.31
C ASP A 240 -7.57 10.14 26.60
N LEU A 241 -8.03 8.96 26.18
CA LEU A 241 -9.32 8.76 25.52
C LEU A 241 -10.48 9.18 26.42
N THR A 242 -10.44 8.80 27.70
CA THR A 242 -11.47 9.13 28.69
C THR A 242 -11.59 10.64 28.86
N VAL A 243 -10.46 11.35 28.97
CA VAL A 243 -10.43 12.81 29.08
C VAL A 243 -11.00 13.48 27.83
N ALA A 244 -10.64 13.01 26.64
CA ALA A 244 -11.13 13.56 25.38
C ALA A 244 -12.64 13.33 25.18
N LEU A 245 -13.14 12.14 25.51
CA LEU A 245 -14.56 11.77 25.33
C LEU A 245 -15.50 12.48 26.31
N ARG A 246 -15.02 12.95 27.46
CA ARG A 246 -15.81 13.78 28.39
C ARG A 246 -16.28 15.10 27.77
N SER A 247 -15.62 15.56 26.72
CA SER A 247 -16.00 16.75 25.95
C SER A 247 -16.91 16.46 24.76
N THR A 248 -17.47 15.25 24.70
CA THR A 248 -18.38 14.79 23.64
C THR A 248 -19.75 14.43 24.23
N PRO A 249 -20.77 14.14 23.39
CA PRO A 249 -22.09 13.68 23.87
C PRO A 249 -22.04 12.36 24.66
N LEU A 250 -20.91 11.64 24.64
CA LEU A 250 -20.71 10.40 25.38
C LEU A 250 -20.22 10.60 26.82
N LYS A 251 -20.20 11.83 27.36
CA LYS A 251 -19.68 12.11 28.70
C LYS A 251 -20.19 11.14 29.78
N SER A 252 -21.50 10.96 29.88
CA SER A 252 -22.11 10.07 30.89
C SER A 252 -21.71 8.61 30.68
N TRP A 253 -21.56 8.19 29.42
CA TRP A 253 -21.14 6.83 29.08
C TRP A 253 -19.68 6.57 29.39
N ILE A 254 -18.80 7.49 29.04
CA ILE A 254 -17.37 7.28 29.30
C ILE A 254 -17.06 7.37 30.79
N ASP A 255 -17.80 8.16 31.57
CA ASP A 255 -17.64 8.20 33.02
C ASP A 255 -18.01 6.85 33.66
N ALA A 256 -19.12 6.22 33.26
CA ALA A 256 -19.49 4.87 33.71
C ALA A 256 -18.53 3.77 33.21
N TYR A 257 -18.18 3.82 31.92
CA TYR A 257 -17.31 2.84 31.27
C TYR A 257 -15.86 2.89 31.80
N SER A 258 -15.36 4.10 32.09
CA SER A 258 -14.03 4.25 32.70
C SER A 258 -13.99 3.65 34.11
N GLY A 259 -15.06 3.76 34.90
CA GLY A 259 -15.16 3.14 36.22
C GLY A 259 -14.94 1.62 36.21
N SER A 260 -15.50 0.91 35.22
CA SER A 260 -15.36 -0.55 35.12
C SER A 260 -14.08 -1.01 34.44
N LYS A 261 -13.58 -0.28 33.43
CA LYS A 261 -12.43 -0.71 32.61
C LYS A 261 -11.08 -0.13 33.04
N THR A 262 -11.03 0.80 34.00
CA THR A 262 -9.75 1.38 34.49
C THR A 262 -8.79 0.33 35.06
N SER A 263 -9.28 -0.68 35.78
CA SER A 263 -8.44 -1.76 36.32
C SER A 263 -7.80 -2.59 35.20
N ASN A 264 -8.55 -2.89 34.15
CA ASN A 264 -8.06 -3.63 32.98
C ASN A 264 -7.09 -2.79 32.14
N ALA A 265 -7.31 -1.47 32.07
CA ALA A 265 -6.37 -0.55 31.43
C ALA A 265 -5.03 -0.51 32.18
N ARG A 266 -5.05 -0.40 33.52
CA ARG A 266 -3.84 -0.44 34.35
C ARG A 266 -3.08 -1.76 34.27
N ALA A 267 -3.81 -2.87 34.13
CA ALA A 267 -3.24 -4.20 33.91
C ALA A 267 -2.78 -4.44 32.46
N ASN A 268 -2.93 -3.47 31.55
CA ASN A 268 -2.65 -3.59 30.11
C ASN A 268 -3.38 -4.76 29.41
N THR A 269 -4.51 -5.22 29.95
CA THR A 269 -5.33 -6.30 29.36
C THR A 269 -6.44 -5.76 28.45
N LEU A 270 -6.68 -4.45 28.47
CA LEU A 270 -7.74 -3.82 27.69
C LEU A 270 -7.36 -3.74 26.20
N SER A 271 -8.17 -4.38 25.36
CA SER A 271 -7.98 -4.34 23.91
C SER A 271 -8.54 -3.07 23.29
N PHE A 272 -7.70 -2.38 22.51
CA PHE A 272 -8.09 -1.20 21.73
C PHE A 272 -9.30 -1.47 20.82
N GLY A 273 -9.37 -2.66 20.21
CA GLY A 273 -10.47 -3.02 19.30
C GLY A 273 -11.83 -3.11 20.00
N VAL A 274 -11.84 -3.62 21.24
CA VAL A 274 -13.05 -3.77 22.07
C VAL A 274 -13.59 -2.40 22.46
N VAL A 275 -12.75 -1.54 23.03
CA VAL A 275 -13.17 -0.18 23.44
C VAL A 275 -13.77 0.62 22.29
N VAL A 276 -13.19 0.50 21.11
CA VAL A 276 -13.67 1.19 19.91
C VAL A 276 -15.00 0.63 19.40
N ALA A 277 -15.23 -0.67 19.53
CA ALA A 277 -16.53 -1.29 19.23
C ALA A 277 -17.61 -0.79 20.20
N ASP A 278 -17.29 -0.75 21.49
CA ASP A 278 -18.21 -0.30 22.54
C ASP A 278 -18.59 1.17 22.37
N ILE A 279 -17.63 2.04 22.03
CA ILE A 279 -17.90 3.45 21.69
C ILE A 279 -18.84 3.55 20.48
N ARG A 280 -18.62 2.73 19.45
CA ARG A 280 -19.49 2.73 18.26
C ARG A 280 -20.91 2.28 18.60
N GLN A 281 -21.05 1.30 19.48
CA GLN A 281 -22.34 0.83 19.98
C GLN A 281 -23.03 1.93 20.80
N ALA A 282 -22.31 2.64 21.67
CA ALA A 282 -22.83 3.78 22.43
C ALA A 282 -23.22 4.97 21.54
N LEU A 283 -22.58 5.14 20.39
CA LEU A 283 -22.95 6.14 19.39
C LEU A 283 -24.15 5.72 18.52
N ALA A 284 -24.46 4.42 18.45
CA ALA A 284 -25.53 3.86 17.62
C ALA A 284 -26.82 3.64 18.43
N GLY A 285 -26.70 3.18 19.67
CA GLY A 285 -27.77 3.11 20.64
C GLY A 285 -27.61 4.24 21.64
N GLY A 286 -28.59 5.13 21.73
CA GLY A 286 -28.70 6.03 22.88
C GLY A 286 -28.80 5.20 24.16
N PHE A 287 -27.67 5.02 24.83
CA PHE A 287 -27.45 4.45 26.16
C PHE A 287 -28.35 3.26 26.57
N VAL A 288 -27.81 2.04 26.47
CA VAL A 288 -28.12 0.97 27.43
C VAL A 288 -26.78 0.47 27.95
N ALA A 289 -26.51 0.74 29.22
CA ALA A 289 -25.42 0.10 29.93
C ALA A 289 -25.72 -1.39 29.98
N THR A 290 -25.01 -2.18 29.18
CA THR A 290 -24.99 -3.63 29.36
C THR A 290 -24.18 -3.92 30.61
N GLU A 291 -24.88 -4.10 31.73
CA GLU A 291 -24.39 -4.91 32.84
C GLU A 291 -24.12 -6.31 32.29
N GLU A 292 -22.87 -6.76 32.44
CA GLU A 292 -22.45 -8.14 32.22
C GLU A 292 -23.20 -9.00 33.24
N ALA A 293 -24.19 -9.78 32.78
CA ALA A 293 -24.81 -10.82 33.58
C ALA A 293 -23.88 -12.05 33.62
N GLU A 294 -23.03 -12.10 34.64
CA GLU A 294 -22.66 -13.39 35.23
C GLU A 294 -23.84 -13.84 36.08
N GLU A 295 -24.56 -14.88 35.66
CA GLU A 295 -25.36 -15.66 36.61
C GLU A 295 -25.33 -17.13 36.21
N GLU A 296 -24.58 -17.89 37.02
CA GLU A 296 -24.60 -19.34 37.08
C GLU A 296 -26.00 -19.87 37.44
N ALA A 297 -26.23 -21.10 36.98
CA ALA A 297 -27.43 -21.89 37.20
C ALA A 297 -27.84 -22.05 38.68
N GLY A 298 -29.15 -21.94 38.95
CA GLY A 298 -29.70 -22.41 40.23
C GLY A 298 -31.17 -22.09 40.52
N THR A 299 -32.10 -22.88 39.97
CA THR A 299 -33.35 -23.34 40.63
C THR A 299 -34.53 -22.35 40.87
N SER A 300 -35.46 -22.28 39.91
CA SER A 300 -36.93 -22.58 39.93
C SER A 300 -37.77 -22.49 41.26
N PRO A 301 -39.13 -22.45 41.22
CA PRO A 301 -40.04 -21.42 40.71
C PRO A 301 -41.15 -21.06 41.76
N TYR A 302 -41.81 -19.90 41.66
CA TYR A 302 -43.19 -19.75 42.17
C TYR A 302 -44.05 -18.87 41.26
N GLN A 303 -45.12 -19.48 40.77
CA GLN A 303 -46.25 -18.86 40.09
C GLN A 303 -46.95 -17.85 41.01
N ARG A 304 -47.64 -16.84 40.44
CA ARG A 304 -49.12 -16.75 40.45
C ARG A 304 -49.67 -15.34 40.14
N ASN A 305 -50.59 -15.33 39.16
CA ASN A 305 -51.74 -14.44 38.92
C ASN A 305 -51.60 -13.07 38.23
N SER A 306 -51.87 -13.08 36.92
CA SER A 306 -53.07 -12.52 36.27
C SER A 306 -53.84 -11.37 36.93
N ARG A 307 -53.95 -10.24 36.20
CA ARG A 307 -55.15 -9.37 36.05
C ARG A 307 -54.90 -8.37 34.91
N GLN A 308 -55.35 -8.66 33.69
CA GLN A 308 -56.50 -8.02 33.02
C GLN A 308 -56.60 -6.50 33.16
N GLY A 309 -56.53 -5.79 32.03
CA GLY A 309 -56.85 -4.36 31.94
C GLY A 309 -56.47 -3.70 30.61
N ASN A 310 -57.11 -4.08 29.50
CA ASN A 310 -57.27 -3.23 28.31
C ASN A 310 -58.80 -3.04 28.18
N PRO A 311 -59.38 -1.85 27.90
CA PRO A 311 -59.24 -1.24 26.57
C PRO A 311 -59.38 0.30 26.53
N ARG A 312 -58.86 0.94 25.47
CA ARG A 312 -59.68 1.60 24.41
C ARG A 312 -58.89 2.62 23.59
N LYS A 313 -58.87 2.34 22.29
CA LYS A 313 -58.73 3.29 21.18
C LYS A 313 -59.78 4.41 21.27
N ARG A 314 -59.40 5.65 20.94
CA ARG A 314 -60.25 6.57 20.18
C ARG A 314 -59.44 7.29 19.10
N SER A 315 -59.89 7.08 17.88
CA SER A 315 -59.57 7.78 16.64
C SER A 315 -60.64 8.87 16.40
N ARG A 316 -60.25 9.92 15.67
CA ARG A 316 -61.00 10.86 14.78
C ARG A 316 -60.47 12.27 15.01
N GLN A 317 -59.77 12.93 14.09
CA GLN A 317 -60.08 13.29 12.69
C GLN A 317 -61.19 14.34 12.57
N ASP A 318 -60.84 15.38 11.80
CA ASP A 318 -61.62 16.51 11.24
C ASP A 318 -62.02 17.67 12.16
N ALA A 319 -61.55 18.89 11.86
CA ALA A 319 -62.21 19.74 10.86
C ALA A 319 -61.66 21.20 10.82
N ARG A 320 -61.54 21.69 9.57
CA ARG A 320 -61.88 23.05 9.08
C ARG A 320 -60.95 24.25 9.33
N ASN A 321 -60.28 24.62 8.24
CA ASN A 321 -60.40 25.90 7.53
C ASN A 321 -61.17 27.04 8.22
N ARG A 322 -60.50 28.19 8.39
CA ARG A 322 -60.87 29.51 7.83
C ARG A 322 -59.95 30.61 8.36
N ARG A 323 -58.99 31.06 7.55
CA ARG A 323 -58.77 32.46 7.11
C ARG A 323 -57.41 32.55 6.42
#